data_AF-A0A969S5M7-F1
#
_entry.id   AF-A0A969S5M7-F1
#
_cell.length_a   1.000
_cell.length_b   1.000
_cell.length_c   1.000
_cell.angle_alpha   90.00
_cell.angle_beta   90.00
_cell.angle_gamma   90.00
#
_symmetry.space_group_name_H-M   'P 1'
#
loop_
_entity.id
_entity.type
_entity.pdbx_description
1 polymer ?
#
loop_
_entity_poly.entity_id
_entity_poly.type
_entity_poly.pdbx_seq_one_letter_code
_entity_poly.pdbx_strand_id
1 'polypeptide(L)' 'MYVCLCNGVTEREIRQTAAAGCRTMAELTMRTGCGAGCGSCVCMATEILEEVRGADDGIAHAA' A
#
# COMPACT_ATOMS: atom_id res chain seq x y z
N MET A 1 2.70 11.67 3.31
CA MET A 1 3.09 11.57 4.74
C MET A 1 3.89 10.29 5.00
N TYR A 2 4.60 10.17 6.12
CA TYR A 2 5.11 8.86 6.56
C TYR A 2 3.96 8.02 7.09
N VAL A 3 3.86 6.78 6.62
CA VAL A 3 2.86 5.79 7.05
C VAL A 3 3.52 4.78 7.98
N CYS A 4 4.72 4.29 7.66
CA CYS A 4 5.50 3.43 8.53
C CYS A 4 6.72 4.18 9.09
N LEU A 5 6.71 4.45 10.40
CA LEU A 5 7.84 5.11 11.06
C LEU A 5 9.04 4.16 11.29
N CYS A 6 8.78 2.87 11.54
CA CYS A 6 9.86 1.89 11.76
C CYS A 6 10.79 1.75 10.56
N ASN A 7 10.22 1.77 9.35
CA ASN A 7 10.94 1.52 8.09
C ASN A 7 10.97 2.74 7.17
N GLY A 8 10.51 3.91 7.64
CA GLY A 8 10.54 5.15 6.85
C GLY A 8 9.70 5.11 5.57
N VAL A 9 8.60 4.35 5.54
CA VAL A 9 7.76 4.21 4.33
C VAL A 9 6.73 5.32 4.26
N THR A 10 6.68 6.03 3.15
CA THR A 10 5.71 7.09 2.89
C THR A 10 4.46 6.59 2.16
N GLU A 11 3.36 7.33 2.31
CA GLU A 11 2.13 7.10 1.53
C GLU A 11 2.40 7.07 0.02
N ARG A 12 3.27 7.97 -0.46
CA ARG A 12 3.64 8.04 -1.87
C ARG A 12 4.29 6.73 -2.34
N GLU A 13 5.20 6.18 -1.55
CA GLU A 13 5.84 4.89 -1.85
C GLU A 13 4.83 3.74 -1.85
N ILE A 14 3.86 3.75 -0.92
CA ILE A 14 2.78 2.74 -0.89
C ILE A 14 1.95 2.84 -2.17
N ARG A 15 1.50 4.05 -2.55
CA ARG A 15 0.72 4.26 -3.78
C ARG A 15 1.49 3.87 -5.05
N GLN A 16 2.78 4.21 -5.12
CA GLN A 16 3.64 3.81 -6.25
C GLN A 16 3.84 2.30 -6.32
N THR A 17 4.05 1.65 -5.17
CA THR A 17 4.20 0.20 -5.08
C THR A 17 2.91 -0.52 -5.47
N ALA A 18 1.75 0.01 -5.04
CA ALA A 18 0.42 -0.45 -5.42
C ALA A 18 0.17 -0.33 -6.93
N ALA A 19 0.44 0.84 -7.52
CA ALA A 19 0.34 1.08 -8.97
C ALA A 19 1.29 0.18 -9.79
N ALA A 20 2.42 -0.23 -9.20
CA ALA A 20 3.33 -1.23 -9.76
C ALA A 20 2.85 -2.69 -9.54
N GLY A 21 1.56 -2.89 -9.30
CA GLY A 21 0.92 -4.20 -9.21
C GLY A 21 0.94 -4.86 -7.83
N CYS A 22 1.39 -4.18 -6.78
CA CYS A 22 1.36 -4.75 -5.43
C CYS A 22 -0.07 -4.83 -4.89
N ARG A 23 -0.54 -6.04 -4.58
CA ARG A 23 -1.95 -6.30 -4.22
C ARG A 23 -2.17 -7.02 -2.90
N THR A 24 -1.17 -7.09 -2.02
CA THR A 24 -1.40 -7.56 -0.65
C THR A 24 -0.51 -6.81 0.33
N MET A 25 -0.93 -6.75 1.60
CA MET A 25 -0.05 -6.24 2.67
C MET A 25 1.23 -7.06 2.77
N ALA A 26 1.15 -8.39 2.62
CA ALA A 26 2.33 -9.25 2.63
C ALA A 26 3.34 -8.86 1.54
N GLU A 27 2.86 -8.61 0.32
CA GLU A 27 3.70 -8.14 -0.78
C GLU A 27 4.24 -6.73 -0.54
N LEU A 28 3.42 -5.82 0.01
CA LEU A 28 3.86 -4.47 0.36
C LEU A 28 4.99 -4.52 1.40
N THR A 29 4.85 -5.38 2.41
CA THR A 29 5.88 -5.63 3.42
C THR A 29 7.16 -6.17 2.77
N MET A 30 7.07 -7.15 1.86
CA MET A 30 8.24 -7.69 1.16
C MET A 30 8.96 -6.63 0.32
N ARG A 31 8.21 -5.74 -0.35
CA ARG A 31 8.78 -4.72 -1.25
C ARG A 31 9.33 -3.50 -0.51
N THR A 32 8.75 -3.11 0.62
CA THR A 32 9.02 -1.81 1.28
C THR A 32 9.41 -1.91 2.75
N GLY A 33 9.26 -3.07 3.38
CA GLY A 33 9.36 -3.23 4.83
C GLY A 33 8.17 -2.67 5.62
N CYS A 34 7.17 -2.05 4.98
CA CYS A 34 5.99 -1.52 5.67
C CYS A 34 5.29 -2.62 6.47
N GLY A 35 5.03 -2.39 7.77
CA GLY A 35 4.39 -3.36 8.65
C GLY A 35 5.31 -4.43 9.26
N ALA A 36 6.59 -4.51 8.90
CA ALA A 36 7.54 -5.51 9.45
C ALA A 36 8.03 -5.20 10.88
N GLY A 37 7.75 -4.00 11.41
CA GLY A 37 8.15 -3.55 12.74
C GLY A 37 7.03 -3.70 13.78
N CYS A 38 6.55 -2.57 14.32
CA CYS A 38 5.52 -2.56 15.36
C CYS A 38 4.09 -2.85 14.88
N GLY A 39 3.85 -2.87 13.56
CA GLY A 39 2.54 -3.13 12.97
C GLY A 39 1.52 -1.98 13.03
N SER A 40 1.79 -0.88 13.74
CA SER A 40 0.81 0.23 13.91
C SER A 40 0.37 0.89 12.60
N CYS A 41 1.16 0.75 11.53
CA CYS A 41 0.85 1.30 10.21
C CYS A 41 -0.01 0.40 9.33
N VAL A 42 -0.27 -0.85 9.73
CA VAL A 42 -0.88 -1.88 8.86
C VAL A 42 -2.28 -1.50 8.38
N CYS A 43 -3.13 -0.97 9.27
CA CYS A 43 -4.48 -0.54 8.90
C CYS A 43 -4.44 0.53 7.80
N MET A 44 -3.74 1.64 8.08
CA MET A 44 -3.60 2.75 7.13
C MET A 44 -2.94 2.33 5.81
N ALA A 45 -1.90 1.49 5.85
CA ALA A 45 -1.26 0.98 4.65
C ALA A 45 -2.20 0.09 3.81
N THR A 46 -3.08 -0.67 4.46
CA THR A 46 -4.12 -1.48 3.80
C THR A 46 -5.16 -0.60 3.15
N GLU A 47 -5.65 0.42 3.84
CA GLU A 47 -6.62 1.39 3.30
C GLU A 47 -6.08 2.06 2.03
N ILE A 48 -4.81 2.52 2.05
CA ILE A 48 -4.16 3.10 0.87
C ILE A 48 -4.04 2.08 -0.28
N LEU A 49 -3.72 0.82 0.03
CA LEU A 49 -3.67 -0.25 -0.97
C LEU A 49 -5.04 -0.53 -1.62
N GLU A 50 -6.12 -0.44 -0.85
CA GLU A 50 -7.48 -0.64 -1.32
C GLU A 50 -8.00 0.55 -2.12
N GLU A 51 -7.69 1.77 -1.70
CA GLU A 51 -7.99 3.00 -2.45
C GLU A 51 -7.42 2.96 -3.88
N VAL A 52 -6.16 2.52 -4.03
CA VAL A 52 -5.52 2.43 -5.35
C VAL A 52 -6.20 1.37 -6.21
N ARG A 53 -6.57 0.21 -5.64
CA ARG A 53 -7.29 -0.83 -6.38
C ARG A 53 -8.66 -0.38 -6.84
N GLY A 54 -9.44 0.25 -5.95
CA GLY A 54 -10.76 0.78 -6.31
C GLY A 54 -10.68 1.82 -7.42
N ALA A 55 -9.59 2.58 -7.50
CA ALA A 55 -9.33 3.50 -8.62
C ALA A 55 -8.99 2.76 -9.93
N ASP A 56 -8.26 1.64 -9.89
CA ASP A 56 -8.00 0.78 -11.05
C ASP A 56 -9.25 0.00 -11.51
N ASP A 57 -10.09 -0.45 -10.58
CA ASP A 57 -11.31 -1.22 -10.84
C ASP A 57 -12.39 -0.38 -11.56
N GLY A 58 -12.34 0.95 -11.42
CA GLY A 58 -13.18 1.89 -12.18
C GLY A 58 -12.91 1.92 -13.69
N ILE A 59 -11.76 1.38 -14.14
CA ILE A 59 -11.42 1.23 -15.57
C ILE A 59 -11.85 -0.16 -16.08
N ALA A 60 -11.92 -1.17 -15.20
CA ALA A 60 -12.23 -2.56 -15.57
C ALA A 60 -13.75 -2.87 -15.64
N HIS A 61 -14.63 -2.05 -15.04
CA HIS A 61 -16.09 -2.24 -15.10
C HIS A 61 -16.78 -1.42 -16.21
N ALA A 62 -16.02 -0.82 -17.13
CA ALA A 62 -16.54 -0.08 -18.29
C ALA A 62 -16.38 -0.84 -19.62
N ALA A 63 -16.25 -2.18 -19.58
CA ALA A 63 -16.12 -3.04 -20.76
C ALA A 63 -17.20 -4.13 -20.80
#